data_AF-A0A672RL33-F1
#
_entry.id   AF-A0A672RL33-F1
#
_cell.length_a   1.000
_cell.length_b   1.000
_cell.length_c   1.000
_cell.angle_alpha   90.00
_cell.angle_beta   90.00
_cell.angle_gamma   90.00
#
_symmetry.space_group_name_H-M   'P 1'
#
loop_
_entity.id
_entity.type
_entity.pdbx_description
1 polymer ?
#
loop_
_entity_poly.entity_id
_entity_poly.type
_entity_poly.pdbx_seq_one_letter_code
_entity_poly.pdbx_strand_id
1 'polypeptide(L)'
;MAEPELSPTSDPSLRSPRSAPLSLSFQFLREGSRVWERPALQPGELQSPLPTKRTRTYSATVRANVGPVFKGVCKNFSRSQGHGYIRPAHGGEDIFVHISDIEGEYVPVEGDEVTYKVCPVPPKNVKVQAVEVIITHLKPGTKHETWSGQIISS
;
A
#
# COMPACT_ATOMS: atom_id res chain seq x y z
N MET A 1 39.20 36.94 -63.76
CA MET A 1 39.25 37.61 -62.45
C MET A 1 37.86 37.52 -61.85
N ALA A 2 37.62 36.51 -61.02
CA ALA A 2 36.36 36.29 -60.31
C ALA A 2 36.67 36.20 -58.81
N GLU A 3 35.87 36.92 -58.04
CA GLU A 3 35.89 37.17 -56.59
C GLU A 3 35.34 35.96 -55.77
N PRO A 4 35.45 35.94 -54.43
CA PRO A 4 36.34 35.02 -53.70
C PRO A 4 35.65 33.88 -52.92
N GLU A 5 36.50 33.00 -52.40
CA GLU A 5 36.20 31.79 -51.61
C GLU A 5 35.52 32.04 -50.25
N LEU A 6 34.73 31.04 -49.86
CA LEU A 6 33.97 30.90 -48.63
C LEU A 6 34.89 30.73 -47.41
N SER A 7 34.65 31.53 -46.36
CA SER A 7 35.30 31.38 -45.06
C SER A 7 34.69 30.22 -44.24
N PRO A 8 35.50 29.37 -43.58
CA PRO A 8 35.00 28.45 -42.57
C PRO A 8 34.85 29.15 -41.22
N THR A 9 33.63 29.17 -40.67
CA THR A 9 33.33 29.60 -39.31
C THR A 9 33.85 28.56 -38.31
N SER A 10 34.84 28.93 -37.50
CA SER A 10 35.28 28.15 -36.34
C SER A 10 34.34 28.39 -35.16
N ASP A 11 33.80 27.29 -34.65
CA ASP A 11 32.90 27.20 -33.48
C ASP A 11 33.47 27.89 -32.22
N PRO A 12 32.73 28.79 -31.55
CA PRO A 12 32.99 29.09 -30.15
C PRO A 12 32.41 27.96 -29.29
N SER A 13 33.26 27.09 -28.77
CA SER A 13 32.92 26.12 -27.72
C SER A 13 32.45 26.86 -26.46
N LEU A 14 31.15 27.11 -26.35
CA LEU A 14 30.51 27.70 -25.17
C LEU A 14 30.49 26.65 -24.04
N ARG A 15 31.47 26.75 -23.16
CA ARG A 15 31.53 26.02 -21.89
C ARG A 15 30.39 26.52 -20.98
N SER A 16 29.38 25.68 -20.73
CA SER A 16 28.30 26.02 -19.80
C SER A 16 28.84 26.26 -18.38
N PRO A 17 28.45 27.35 -17.70
CA PRO A 17 28.67 27.49 -16.27
C PRO A 17 27.79 26.45 -15.57
N ARG A 18 28.40 25.64 -14.71
CA ARG A 18 27.75 24.66 -13.85
C ARG A 18 26.88 25.40 -12.83
N SER A 19 25.63 25.72 -13.16
CA SER A 19 24.67 26.27 -12.22
C SER A 19 24.29 25.21 -11.20
N ALA A 20 24.73 25.41 -9.96
CA ALA A 20 24.21 24.67 -8.82
C ALA A 20 22.69 24.91 -8.72
N PRO A 21 21.88 23.91 -8.35
CA PRO A 21 20.46 24.15 -8.13
C PRO A 21 20.35 25.10 -6.92
N LEU A 22 19.82 26.30 -7.17
CA LEU A 22 19.43 27.20 -6.10
C LEU A 22 18.32 26.51 -5.33
N SER A 23 18.64 26.07 -4.12
CA SER A 23 17.66 25.65 -3.13
C SER A 23 16.69 26.82 -2.93
N LEU A 24 15.49 26.70 -3.49
CA LEU A 24 14.34 27.57 -3.20
C LEU A 24 13.99 27.38 -1.72
N SER A 25 14.70 28.12 -0.85
CA SER A 25 14.29 28.31 0.54
C SER A 25 13.06 29.20 0.53
N PHE A 26 11.87 28.59 0.59
CA PHE A 26 10.67 29.32 0.98
C PHE A 26 10.85 29.79 2.42
N GLN A 27 11.22 31.07 2.58
CA GLN A 27 11.24 31.76 3.88
C GLN A 27 9.82 32.15 4.30
N PHE A 28 8.93 31.17 4.38
CA PHE A 28 7.71 31.29 5.17
C PHE A 28 7.77 30.20 6.23
N LEU A 29 8.30 30.58 7.40
CA LEU A 29 8.05 29.87 8.63
C LEU A 29 6.57 30.05 8.97
N ARG A 30 5.71 29.24 8.35
CA ARG A 30 4.35 29.03 8.82
C ARG A 30 4.42 27.95 9.90
N GLU A 31 4.37 28.42 11.14
CA GLU A 31 3.99 27.66 12.34
C GLU A 31 3.00 26.54 11.96
N GLY A 32 3.40 25.28 12.13
CA GLY A 32 2.51 24.14 11.91
C GLY A 32 2.86 23.19 10.75
N SER A 33 4.10 23.16 10.26
CA SER A 33 4.58 21.98 9.52
C SER A 33 4.77 20.83 10.49
N ARG A 34 3.67 20.15 10.82
CA ARG A 34 3.72 18.77 11.34
C ARG A 34 4.31 17.93 10.22
N VAL A 35 5.64 17.90 10.14
CA VAL A 35 6.35 16.78 9.52
C VAL A 35 5.74 15.58 10.22
N TRP A 36 4.99 14.76 9.49
CA TRP A 36 4.50 13.51 10.03
C TRP A 36 5.77 12.73 10.36
N GLU A 37 6.19 12.73 11.63
CA GLU A 37 7.13 11.77 12.16
C GLU A 37 6.53 10.42 11.82
N ARG A 38 7.04 9.79 10.76
CA ARG A 38 6.73 8.38 10.52
C ARG A 38 7.31 7.65 11.73
N PRO A 39 6.48 7.00 12.55
CA PRO A 39 7.01 6.16 13.62
C PRO A 39 7.98 5.15 12.99
N ALA A 40 9.03 4.80 13.74
CA ALA A 40 10.02 3.84 13.30
C ALA A 40 9.32 2.59 12.74
N LEU A 41 9.65 2.24 11.49
CA LEU A 41 9.06 1.12 10.76
C LEU A 41 9.06 -0.14 11.62
N GLN A 42 7.87 -0.68 11.89
CA GLN A 42 7.76 -1.92 12.64
C GLN A 42 8.34 -3.06 11.78
N PRO A 43 9.15 -3.98 12.33
CA PRO A 43 9.58 -5.18 11.61
C PRO A 43 8.34 -5.94 11.12
N GLY A 44 8.14 -5.99 9.81
CA GLY A 44 6.94 -6.59 9.20
C GLY A 44 6.10 -5.64 8.35
N GLU A 45 6.28 -4.32 8.49
CA GLU A 45 5.48 -3.33 7.76
C GLU A 45 5.80 -3.35 6.26
N LEU A 46 4.76 -3.56 5.46
CA LEU A 46 4.85 -3.64 4.00
C LEU A 46 4.97 -2.21 3.41
N GLN A 47 5.99 -1.97 2.59
CA GLN A 47 6.20 -0.65 2.00
C GLN A 47 5.17 -0.35 0.91
N SER A 48 4.54 0.83 1.00
CA SER A 48 3.56 1.31 0.02
C SER A 48 4.17 1.64 -1.35
N PRO A 49 3.40 1.52 -2.44
CA PRO A 49 2.01 1.06 -2.49
C PRO A 49 1.92 -0.46 -2.66
N LEU A 50 1.12 -1.11 -1.80
CA LEU A 50 0.85 -2.54 -1.90
C LEU A 50 -0.25 -2.82 -2.92
N PRO A 51 -0.21 -3.98 -3.60
CA PRO A 51 -1.24 -4.34 -4.55
C PRO A 51 -2.60 -4.36 -3.86
N THR A 52 -3.58 -3.70 -4.45
CA THR A 52 -4.99 -3.80 -4.06
C THR A 52 -5.69 -4.78 -4.99
N LYS A 53 -6.94 -5.15 -4.70
CA LYS A 53 -7.75 -6.01 -5.59
C LYS A 53 -7.79 -5.52 -7.04
N ARG A 54 -7.79 -4.20 -7.26
CA ARG A 54 -7.84 -3.58 -8.60
C ARG A 54 -6.48 -3.50 -9.30
N THR A 55 -5.40 -3.45 -8.54
CA THR A 55 -4.03 -3.28 -9.08
C THR A 55 -3.27 -4.61 -9.16
N ARG A 56 -3.80 -5.67 -8.54
CA ARG A 56 -3.23 -7.02 -8.61
C ARG A 56 -3.30 -7.56 -10.04
N THR A 57 -2.21 -8.18 -10.50
CA THR A 57 -2.16 -8.75 -11.85
C THR A 57 -3.11 -9.95 -11.95
N TYR A 58 -3.70 -10.15 -13.13
CA TYR A 58 -4.62 -11.27 -13.38
C TYR A 58 -4.01 -12.62 -12.97
N SER A 59 -2.75 -12.87 -13.34
CA SER A 59 -2.08 -14.13 -13.00
C SER A 59 -1.88 -14.33 -11.50
N ALA A 60 -1.66 -13.25 -10.73
CA ALA A 60 -1.57 -13.33 -9.28
C ALA A 60 -2.93 -13.67 -8.65
N THR A 61 -4.01 -13.04 -9.13
CA THR A 61 -5.38 -13.37 -8.71
C THR A 61 -5.72 -14.83 -9.01
N VAL A 62 -5.47 -15.31 -10.23
CA VAL A 62 -5.74 -16.71 -10.59
C VAL A 62 -4.99 -17.69 -9.69
N ARG A 63 -3.70 -17.44 -9.41
CA ARG A 63 -2.90 -18.28 -8.50
C ARG A 63 -3.41 -18.26 -7.06
N ALA A 64 -3.81 -17.10 -6.57
CA ALA A 64 -4.37 -16.99 -5.22
C ALA A 64 -5.71 -17.73 -5.13
N ASN A 65 -6.54 -17.66 -6.17
CA ASN A 65 -7.88 -18.26 -6.20
C ASN A 65 -7.86 -19.79 -6.18
N VAL A 66 -6.87 -20.42 -6.83
CA VAL A 66 -6.65 -21.87 -6.78
C VAL A 66 -5.94 -22.31 -5.49
N GLY A 67 -5.42 -21.36 -4.71
CA GLY A 67 -4.75 -21.63 -3.44
C GLY A 67 -5.72 -22.12 -2.35
N PRO A 68 -5.18 -22.75 -1.30
CA PRO A 68 -5.98 -23.17 -0.15
C PRO A 68 -6.58 -21.97 0.59
N VAL A 69 -7.73 -22.21 1.22
CA VAL A 69 -8.36 -21.24 2.13
C VAL A 69 -7.79 -21.46 3.53
N PHE A 70 -7.35 -20.37 4.15
CA PHE A 70 -6.84 -20.34 5.51
C PHE A 70 -7.83 -19.68 6.44
N LYS A 71 -7.66 -19.95 7.74
CA LYS A 71 -8.38 -19.30 8.83
C LYS A 71 -7.45 -18.38 9.62
N GLY A 72 -8.01 -17.34 10.19
CA GLY A 72 -7.28 -16.43 11.07
C GLY A 72 -8.23 -15.52 11.84
N VAL A 73 -7.63 -14.62 12.60
CA VAL A 73 -8.34 -13.63 13.42
C VAL A 73 -7.87 -12.25 13.01
N CYS A 74 -8.79 -11.33 12.80
CA CYS A 74 -8.47 -9.93 12.54
C CYS A 74 -7.72 -9.37 13.76
N LYS A 75 -6.47 -8.94 13.55
CA LYS A 75 -5.63 -8.36 14.62
C LYS A 75 -5.92 -6.88 14.78
N ASN A 76 -5.96 -6.15 13.67
CA ASN A 76 -6.36 -4.77 13.62
C ASN A 76 -6.90 -4.44 12.23
N PHE A 77 -7.77 -3.45 12.16
CA PHE A 77 -8.24 -2.91 10.91
C PHE A 77 -8.63 -1.45 11.09
N SER A 78 -8.15 -0.59 10.20
CA SER A 78 -8.46 0.85 10.22
C SER A 78 -9.24 1.20 8.97
N ARG A 79 -10.52 1.56 9.13
CA ARG A 79 -11.38 2.00 8.03
C ARG A 79 -10.85 3.26 7.36
N SER A 80 -10.29 4.18 8.13
CA SER A 80 -9.74 5.44 7.60
C SER A 80 -8.48 5.23 6.78
N GLN A 81 -7.63 4.27 7.18
CA GLN A 81 -6.43 3.91 6.42
C GLN A 81 -6.69 2.87 5.32
N GLY A 82 -7.84 2.18 5.37
CA GLY A 82 -8.26 1.17 4.39
C GLY A 82 -7.47 -0.14 4.46
N HIS A 83 -6.79 -0.43 5.57
CA HIS A 83 -6.00 -1.64 5.70
C HIS A 83 -5.88 -2.09 7.16
N GLY A 84 -5.36 -3.31 7.33
CA GLY A 84 -5.14 -3.94 8.61
C GLY A 84 -4.29 -5.20 8.49
N TYR A 85 -4.34 -6.00 9.54
CA TYR A 85 -3.57 -7.24 9.65
C TYR A 85 -4.42 -8.39 10.20
N ILE A 86 -4.20 -9.58 9.69
CA ILE A 86 -4.82 -10.83 10.12
C ILE A 86 -3.76 -11.71 10.76
N ARG A 87 -4.04 -12.22 11.96
CA ARG A 87 -3.22 -13.22 12.62
C ARG A 87 -3.63 -14.62 12.13
N PRO A 88 -2.74 -15.40 11.50
CA PRO A 88 -3.09 -16.75 11.04
C PRO A 88 -3.42 -17.68 12.21
N ALA A 89 -4.40 -18.57 12.04
CA ALA A 89 -4.76 -19.54 13.07
C ALA A 89 -3.62 -20.54 13.38
N HIS A 90 -2.79 -20.84 12.38
CA HIS A 90 -1.63 -21.73 12.53
C HIS A 90 -0.37 -21.02 13.08
N GLY A 91 -0.50 -19.75 13.50
CA GLY A 91 0.63 -18.92 13.88
C GLY A 91 1.43 -18.39 12.68
N GLY A 92 2.56 -17.74 12.96
CA GLY A 92 3.40 -17.09 11.94
C GLY A 92 3.29 -15.58 11.96
N GLU A 93 3.78 -14.94 10.89
CA GLU A 93 3.73 -13.50 10.71
C GLU A 93 2.31 -13.02 10.42
N ASP A 94 1.99 -11.79 10.86
CA ASP A 94 0.72 -11.17 10.56
C ASP A 94 0.60 -10.85 9.07
N ILE A 95 -0.54 -11.18 8.49
CA ILE A 95 -0.78 -11.05 7.06
C ILE A 95 -1.50 -9.75 6.80
N PHE A 96 -0.97 -8.94 5.88
CA PHE A 96 -1.58 -7.69 5.48
C PHE A 96 -2.90 -7.91 4.74
N VAL A 97 -3.91 -7.12 5.05
CA VAL A 97 -5.20 -7.08 4.34
C VAL A 97 -5.53 -5.66 3.91
N HIS A 98 -6.01 -5.50 2.69
CA HIS A 98 -6.52 -4.23 2.17
C HIS A 98 -8.04 -4.26 2.11
N ILE A 99 -8.71 -3.12 2.34
CA ILE A 99 -10.18 -2.97 2.31
C ILE A 99 -10.81 -3.53 1.05
N SER A 100 -10.14 -3.40 -0.10
CA SER A 100 -10.64 -3.91 -1.38
C SER A 100 -10.76 -5.42 -1.45
N ASP A 101 -10.02 -6.15 -0.62
CA ASP A 101 -9.97 -7.61 -0.60
C ASP A 101 -10.91 -8.22 0.46
N ILE A 102 -11.59 -7.38 1.23
CA ILE A 102 -12.60 -7.80 2.20
C ILE A 102 -13.96 -7.86 1.50
N GLU A 103 -14.61 -9.01 1.62
CA GLU A 103 -15.94 -9.27 1.11
C GLU A 103 -16.96 -9.21 2.27
N GLY A 104 -18.22 -8.94 1.91
CA GLY A 104 -19.32 -8.84 2.88
C GLY A 104 -19.63 -7.39 3.29
N GLU A 105 -20.59 -7.26 4.20
CA GLU A 105 -21.15 -5.96 4.60
C GLU A 105 -20.45 -5.35 5.82
N TYR A 106 -19.79 -6.16 6.64
CA TYR A 106 -19.18 -5.76 7.91
C TYR A 106 -17.76 -5.22 7.72
N VAL A 107 -17.44 -4.17 8.49
CA VAL A 107 -16.09 -3.66 8.71
C VAL A 107 -15.41 -4.60 9.70
N PRO A 108 -14.25 -5.20 9.38
CA PRO A 108 -13.56 -6.08 10.31
C PRO A 108 -13.17 -5.35 11.60
N VAL A 109 -13.38 -6.02 12.72
CA VAL A 109 -13.00 -5.56 14.05
C VAL A 109 -11.98 -6.53 14.66
N GLU A 110 -11.15 -6.03 15.57
CA GLU A 110 -10.19 -6.87 16.29
C GLU A 110 -10.89 -8.02 17.02
N GLY A 111 -10.48 -9.24 16.68
CA GLY A 111 -10.99 -10.50 17.21
C GLY A 111 -12.02 -11.20 16.33
N ASP A 112 -12.39 -10.64 15.17
CA ASP A 112 -13.24 -11.32 14.21
C ASP A 112 -12.54 -12.52 13.57
N GLU A 113 -13.24 -13.63 13.47
CA GLU A 113 -12.73 -14.80 12.75
C GLU A 113 -12.97 -14.65 11.26
N VAL A 114 -11.91 -14.81 10.48
CA VAL A 114 -11.93 -14.63 9.04
C VAL A 114 -11.37 -15.84 8.32
N THR A 115 -11.91 -16.10 7.15
CA THR A 115 -11.30 -16.97 6.13
C THR A 115 -10.70 -16.12 5.03
N TYR A 116 -9.53 -16.51 4.54
CA TYR A 116 -8.82 -15.78 3.49
C TYR A 116 -7.98 -16.72 2.64
N LYS A 117 -7.60 -16.24 1.46
CA LYS A 117 -6.55 -16.84 0.63
C LYS A 117 -5.30 -15.97 0.66
N VAL A 118 -4.19 -16.53 0.22
CA VAL A 118 -2.89 -15.88 0.31
C VAL A 118 -2.36 -15.56 -1.09
N CYS A 119 -2.00 -14.30 -1.31
CA CYS A 119 -1.33 -13.84 -2.52
C CYS A 119 0.06 -13.31 -2.17
N PRO A 120 1.14 -13.85 -2.76
CA PRO A 120 2.47 -13.26 -2.63
C PRO A 120 2.52 -11.86 -3.23
N VAL A 121 3.26 -10.96 -2.59
CA VAL A 121 3.43 -9.57 -3.04
C VAL A 121 4.68 -9.44 -3.91
N PRO A 122 4.55 -9.11 -5.22
CA PRO A 122 5.69 -8.86 -6.10
C PRO A 122 6.54 -7.66 -5.64
N PRO A 123 7.80 -7.53 -6.08
CA PRO A 123 8.52 -8.39 -7.02
C PRO A 123 9.24 -9.58 -6.36
N LYS A 124 9.54 -9.49 -5.05
CA LYS A 124 10.33 -10.50 -4.34
C LYS A 124 9.50 -11.67 -3.80
N ASN A 125 8.17 -11.54 -3.72
CA ASN A 125 7.26 -12.58 -3.23
C ASN A 125 7.60 -13.10 -1.81
N VAL A 126 8.28 -12.28 -0.99
CA VAL A 126 8.67 -12.65 0.38
C VAL A 126 7.49 -12.48 1.33
N LYS A 127 6.77 -11.38 1.17
CA LYS A 127 5.60 -11.06 2.00
C LYS A 127 4.34 -11.49 1.29
N VAL A 128 3.32 -11.76 2.10
CA VAL A 128 2.03 -12.20 1.61
C VAL A 128 0.92 -11.24 2.02
N GLN A 129 -0.12 -11.22 1.21
CA GLN A 129 -1.33 -10.45 1.41
C GLN A 129 -2.53 -11.40 1.46
N ALA A 130 -3.44 -11.13 2.39
CA ALA A 130 -4.72 -11.81 2.46
C ALA A 130 -5.65 -11.27 1.38
N VAL A 131 -6.24 -12.17 0.61
CA VAL A 131 -7.18 -11.89 -0.48
C VAL A 131 -8.45 -12.72 -0.31
N GLU A 132 -9.56 -12.28 -0.91
CA GLU A 132 -10.86 -12.93 -0.77
C GLU A 132 -11.21 -13.16 0.72
N VAL A 133 -11.06 -12.11 1.53
CA VAL A 133 -11.24 -12.19 2.98
C VAL A 133 -12.72 -12.13 3.30
N ILE A 134 -13.22 -13.13 4.01
CA ILE A 134 -14.62 -13.26 4.42
C ILE A 134 -14.66 -13.38 5.94
N ILE A 135 -15.46 -12.55 6.59
CA ILE A 135 -15.71 -12.65 8.02
C ILE A 135 -16.67 -13.82 8.27
N THR A 136 -16.22 -14.79 9.04
CA THR A 136 -16.96 -16.02 9.37
C THR A 136 -17.68 -15.93 10.70
N HIS A 137 -17.04 -15.36 11.72
CA HIS A 137 -17.65 -15.12 13.02
C HIS A 137 -17.31 -13.72 13.49
N LEU A 138 -18.36 -12.92 13.71
CA LEU A 138 -18.25 -11.62 14.36
C LEU A 138 -17.91 -11.83 15.83
N LYS A 139 -16.99 -11.05 16.36
CA LYS A 139 -16.65 -11.10 17.78
C LYS A 139 -17.89 -10.76 18.62
N PRO A 140 -18.33 -11.66 19.52
CA PRO A 140 -19.49 -11.40 20.37
C PRO A 140 -19.17 -10.30 21.39
N GLY A 141 -20.19 -9.53 21.77
CA GLY A 141 -20.06 -8.44 22.74
C GLY A 141 -19.32 -7.20 22.20
N THR A 142 -19.08 -7.13 20.89
CA THR A 142 -18.47 -5.97 20.24
C THR A 142 -19.45 -5.33 19.28
N LYS A 143 -19.38 -4.00 19.15
CA LYS A 143 -20.16 -3.27 18.14
C LYS A 143 -19.49 -3.44 16.79
N HIS A 144 -20.25 -3.94 15.83
CA HIS A 144 -19.85 -4.10 14.45
C HIS A 144 -20.45 -2.98 13.61
N GLU A 145 -19.67 -2.41 12.71
CA GLU A 145 -20.16 -1.43 11.75
C GLU A 145 -20.21 -2.07 10.37
N THR A 146 -21.18 -1.71 9.55
CA THR A 146 -21.19 -2.06 8.13
C THR A 146 -20.54 -0.99 7.27
N TRP A 147 -20.16 -1.33 6.04
CA TRP A 147 -19.65 -0.34 5.07
C TRP A 147 -20.66 0.77 4.77
N SER A 148 -21.97 0.52 4.94
CA SER A 148 -23.05 1.51 4.82
C SER A 148 -23.23 2.41 6.05
N GLY A 149 -22.53 2.13 7.16
CA GLY A 149 -22.58 2.92 8.39
C GLY A 149 -23.64 2.45 9.40
N GLN A 150 -24.20 1.25 9.25
CA GLN A 150 -25.11 0.67 10.24
C GLN A 150 -24.30 0.03 11.37
N ILE A 151 -24.68 0.30 12.62
CA ILE A 151 -24.03 -0.28 13.80
C ILE A 151 -24.91 -1.40 14.34
N ILE A 152 -24.33 -2.60 14.41
CA ILE A 152 -24.97 -3.83 14.88
C ILE A 152 -24.22 -4.30 16.13
N SER A 153 -24.97 -4.73 17.16
CA SER A 153 -24.37 -5.37 18.33
C SER A 153 -24.50 -6.88 18.17
N SER A 154 -23.39 -7.61 18.24
CA SER A 154 -23.35 -9.08 18.27
C SER A 154 -23.17 -9.62 19.68
#